data_AF-A0A1Q7K6J5-F1
#
_entry.id   AF-A0A1Q7K6J5-F1
#
_cell.length_a   1.000
_cell.length_b   1.000
_cell.length_c   1.000
_cell.angle_alpha   90.00
_cell.angle_beta   90.00
_cell.angle_gamma   90.00
#
_symmetry.space_group_name_H-M   'P 1'
#
loop_
_entity.id
_entity.type
_entity.pdbx_description
1 polymer ?
#
loop_
_entity_poly.entity_id
_entity_poly.type
_entity_poly.pdbx_seq_one_letter_code
_entity_poly.pdbx_strand_id
1 'polypeptide(L)'
;MSIVATENFYTIDRLLADRANPAFASAVDRLGSPTGRDLLRYLSSELNRLYFQIWNITQLALGGLALWLVARARTQSPQRTQSQDFSAAFAAFAFKRVALGVISMLAIVVLMLVYLTPAIVSLGRSLDFVPRDPAPPGMGRFWILHAAYTTLEMIKLLLGAAVIFWLVKEPSSHFDNRTRASERTSLAPRALERALEVDRLEP
;
A
#
# COMPACT_ATOMS: atom_id res chain seq x y z
N MET A 1 3.90 0.32 -10.68
CA MET A 1 5.15 0.29 -11.47
C MET A 1 5.07 -0.53 -12.74
N SER A 2 4.35 -1.66 -12.79
CA SER A 2 4.28 -2.49 -14.02
C SER A 2 3.78 -1.72 -15.25
N ILE A 3 2.75 -0.88 -15.11
CA ILE A 3 2.24 -0.02 -16.20
C ILE A 3 3.32 0.95 -16.69
N VAL A 4 4.01 1.66 -15.77
CA VAL A 4 5.09 2.60 -16.10
C VAL A 4 6.20 1.89 -16.87
N ALA A 5 6.58 0.68 -16.45
CA ALA A 5 7.62 -0.09 -17.13
C ALA A 5 7.23 -0.48 -18.56
N THR A 6 5.97 -0.87 -18.76
CA THR A 6 5.40 -1.16 -20.08
C THR A 6 5.34 0.09 -20.95
N GLU A 7 4.88 1.22 -20.42
CA GLU A 7 4.82 2.49 -21.14
C GLU A 7 6.19 3.00 -21.58
N ASN A 8 7.24 2.80 -20.78
CA ASN A 8 8.59 3.16 -21.17
C ASN A 8 9.05 2.40 -22.42
N PHE A 9 8.69 1.12 -22.56
CA PHE A 9 8.98 0.36 -23.78
C PHE A 9 8.12 0.82 -24.96
N TYR A 10 6.82 1.06 -24.78
CA TYR A 10 5.96 1.58 -25.87
C TYR A 10 6.39 2.97 -26.33
N THR A 11 6.98 3.77 -25.45
CA THR A 11 7.54 5.08 -25.79
C THR A 11 8.65 4.96 -26.83
N ILE A 12 9.41 3.87 -26.85
CA ILE A 12 10.43 3.63 -27.88
C ILE A 12 9.76 3.50 -29.25
N ASP A 13 8.69 2.70 -29.35
CA ASP A 13 7.96 2.52 -30.60
C ASP A 13 7.36 3.84 -31.09
N ARG A 14 6.77 4.63 -30.18
CA ARG A 14 6.26 5.98 -30.49
C ARG A 14 7.36 6.91 -30.99
N LEU A 15 8.50 6.98 -30.30
CA LEU A 15 9.63 7.82 -30.69
C LEU A 15 10.21 7.46 -32.06
N LEU A 16 10.33 6.15 -32.34
CA LEU A 16 10.84 5.65 -33.61
C LEU A 16 9.84 5.82 -34.77
N ALA A 17 8.54 5.79 -34.50
CA ALA A 17 7.49 6.01 -35.50
C ALA A 17 7.28 7.50 -35.82
N ASP A 18 7.11 8.33 -34.79
CA ASP A 18 6.75 9.74 -34.96
C ASP A 18 7.93 10.56 -35.50
N ARG A 19 9.16 10.22 -35.10
CA ARG A 19 10.42 10.90 -35.48
C ARG A 19 10.35 12.44 -35.44
N ALA A 20 9.58 13.00 -34.50
CA ALA A 20 9.24 14.42 -34.46
C ALA A 20 10.46 15.36 -34.30
N ASN A 21 11.57 14.87 -33.74
CA ASN A 21 12.82 15.63 -33.59
C ASN A 21 13.83 15.23 -34.68
N PRO A 22 14.20 16.14 -35.61
CA PRO A 22 15.12 15.82 -36.71
C PRO A 22 16.52 15.40 -36.26
N ALA A 23 17.02 15.94 -35.14
CA ALA A 23 18.34 15.58 -34.62
C ALA A 23 18.34 14.15 -34.05
N PHE A 24 17.26 13.76 -33.37
CA PHE A 24 17.04 12.38 -32.93
C PHE A 24 16.95 11.42 -34.11
N ALA A 25 16.13 11.75 -35.11
CA ALA A 25 15.99 10.95 -36.33
C ALA A 25 17.35 10.73 -37.01
N SER A 26 18.09 11.82 -37.24
CA SER A 26 19.43 11.76 -37.81
C SER A 26 20.41 10.91 -36.99
N ALA A 27 20.33 10.95 -35.65
CA ALA A 27 21.16 10.11 -34.79
C ALA A 27 20.80 8.62 -34.90
N VAL A 28 19.51 8.29 -34.94
CA VAL A 28 19.04 6.90 -35.14
C VAL A 28 19.45 6.38 -36.52
N ASP A 29 19.36 7.19 -37.57
CA ASP A 29 19.77 6.80 -38.93
C ASP A 29 21.28 6.51 -39.01
N ARG A 30 22.11 7.30 -38.31
CA ARG A 30 23.56 7.05 -38.21
C ARG A 30 23.89 5.76 -37.46
N LEU A 31 23.14 5.42 -36.42
CA LEU A 31 23.31 4.19 -35.64
C LEU A 31 22.78 2.95 -36.37
N GLY A 32 21.80 3.12 -37.26
CA GLY A 32 21.01 2.05 -37.85
C GLY A 32 19.81 1.69 -36.97
N SER A 33 18.66 1.45 -37.59
CA SER A 33 17.39 1.22 -36.90
C SER A 33 17.43 0.07 -35.86
N PRO A 34 18.04 -1.11 -36.13
CA PRO A 34 18.11 -2.18 -35.13
C PRO A 34 18.91 -1.77 -33.89
N THR A 35 20.12 -1.24 -34.10
CA THR A 35 21.03 -0.82 -33.02
C THR A 35 20.48 0.35 -32.22
N GLY A 36 19.84 1.33 -32.88
CA GLY A 36 19.16 2.44 -32.22
C GLY A 36 18.01 1.96 -31.32
N ARG A 37 17.19 1.01 -31.79
CA ARG A 37 16.12 0.39 -30.99
C ARG A 37 16.67 -0.33 -29.76
N ASP A 38 17.75 -1.10 -29.92
CA ASP A 38 18.36 -1.84 -28.81
C ASP A 38 18.95 -0.90 -27.74
N LEU A 39 19.59 0.20 -28.16
CA LEU A 39 20.12 1.21 -27.25
C LEU A 39 19.01 1.89 -26.43
N LEU A 40 17.93 2.32 -27.09
CA LEU A 40 16.77 2.93 -26.41
C LEU A 40 16.10 1.94 -25.46
N ARG A 41 16.04 0.66 -25.86
CA ARG A 41 15.50 -0.39 -25.01
C ARG A 41 16.36 -0.63 -23.78
N TYR A 42 17.68 -0.64 -23.93
CA TYR A 42 18.60 -0.74 -22.80
C TYR A 42 18.42 0.43 -21.82
N LEU A 43 18.33 1.66 -22.33
CA LEU A 43 18.04 2.85 -21.50
C LEU A 43 16.71 2.70 -20.74
N SER A 44 15.64 2.31 -21.43
CA SER A 44 14.34 2.05 -20.82
C SER A 44 14.42 0.96 -19.74
N SER A 45 15.20 -0.10 -19.98
CA SER A 45 15.44 -1.15 -18.98
C SER A 45 16.13 -0.59 -17.73
N GLU A 46 17.17 0.23 -17.86
CA GLU A 46 17.85 0.84 -16.70
C GLU A 46 16.96 1.83 -15.94
N LEU A 47 16.15 2.64 -16.63
CA LEU A 47 15.14 3.49 -15.99
C LEU A 47 14.12 2.66 -15.22
N ASN A 48 13.63 1.56 -15.81
CA ASN A 48 12.71 0.65 -15.14
C ASN A 48 13.33 0.03 -13.89
N ARG A 49 14.59 -0.43 -13.96
CA ARG A 49 15.32 -0.99 -12.81
C ARG A 49 15.43 0.02 -11.67
N LEU A 50 15.78 1.27 -11.98
CA LEU A 50 15.83 2.37 -11.01
C LEU A 50 14.45 2.62 -10.39
N TYR A 51 13.40 2.68 -11.20
CA TYR A 51 12.03 2.86 -10.75
C TYR A 51 11.56 1.75 -9.81
N PHE A 52 11.84 0.48 -10.11
CA PHE A 52 11.55 -0.62 -9.20
C PHE A 52 12.30 -0.50 -7.87
N GLN A 53 13.58 -0.10 -7.90
CA GLN A 53 14.38 0.09 -6.70
C GLN A 53 13.81 1.22 -5.81
N ILE A 54 13.58 2.39 -6.39
CA ILE A 54 13.00 3.53 -5.67
C ILE A 54 11.64 3.13 -5.10
N TRP A 55 10.79 2.48 -5.89
CA TRP A 55 9.48 2.03 -5.43
C TRP A 55 9.54 1.10 -4.21
N ASN A 56 10.44 0.11 -4.22
CA ASN A 56 10.59 -0.77 -3.06
C ASN A 56 11.10 -0.03 -1.81
N ILE A 57 12.02 0.92 -1.97
CA ILE A 57 12.53 1.75 -0.87
C ILE A 57 11.42 2.64 -0.31
N THR A 58 10.64 3.29 -1.18
CA THR A 58 9.48 4.10 -0.78
C THR A 58 8.48 3.27 0.01
N GLN A 59 8.16 2.06 -0.47
CA GLN A 59 7.28 1.14 0.24
C GLN A 59 7.83 0.74 1.62
N LEU A 60 9.13 0.50 1.73
CA LEU A 60 9.77 0.18 3.00
C LEU A 60 9.65 1.34 3.99
N ALA A 61 9.90 2.58 3.54
CA ALA A 61 9.75 3.78 4.36
C ALA A 61 8.30 3.98 4.83
N LEU A 62 7.33 3.85 3.92
CA LEU A 62 5.90 3.97 4.24
C LEU A 62 5.42 2.87 5.19
N GLY A 63 5.84 1.62 4.97
CA GLY A 63 5.52 0.51 5.85
C GLY A 63 6.14 0.68 7.24
N GLY A 64 7.38 1.15 7.32
CA GLY A 64 8.05 1.47 8.58
C GLY A 64 7.33 2.58 9.36
N LEU A 65 6.90 3.62 8.65
CA LEU A 65 6.08 4.68 9.23
C LEU A 65 4.74 4.14 9.74
N ALA A 66 4.04 3.32 8.96
CA ALA A 66 2.78 2.70 9.38
C ALA A 66 2.95 1.82 10.61
N LEU A 67 4.00 1.00 10.65
CA LEU A 67 4.32 0.16 11.81
C LEU A 67 4.64 1.00 13.05
N TRP A 68 5.39 2.09 12.89
CA TRP A 68 5.68 3.04 13.96
C TRP A 68 4.41 3.69 14.50
N LEU A 69 3.49 4.13 13.63
CA LEU A 69 2.20 4.68 14.03
C LEU A 69 1.35 3.67 14.82
N VAL A 70 1.28 2.42 14.35
CA VAL A 70 0.59 1.33 15.06
C VAL A 70 1.22 1.09 16.44
N ALA A 71 2.55 1.03 16.52
CA ALA A 71 3.26 0.85 17.80
C ALA A 71 3.00 2.02 18.76
N ARG A 72 3.00 3.26 18.27
CA ARG A 72 2.70 4.47 19.06
C ARG A 72 1.25 4.50 19.57
N ALA A 73 0.28 4.08 18.75
CA ALA A 73 -1.12 3.99 19.18
C ALA A 73 -1.31 2.99 20.34
N ARG A 74 -0.53 1.90 20.36
CA ARG A 74 -0.53 0.93 21.46
C ARG A 74 -0.02 1.52 22.77
N THR A 75 1.07 2.30 22.74
CA THR A 75 1.68 2.84 23.96
C THR A 75 0.88 3.99 24.58
N GLN A 76 0.11 4.72 23.75
CA GLN A 76 -0.73 5.81 24.22
C GLN A 76 -2.07 5.37 24.81
N SER A 77 -2.43 4.08 24.70
CA SER A 77 -3.66 3.55 25.29
C SER A 77 -3.49 3.43 26.81
N PRO A 78 -4.04 4.35 27.64
CA PRO A 78 -3.95 4.27 29.08
C PRO A 78 -4.70 3.02 29.51
N GLN A 79 -4.10 2.22 30.41
CA GLN A 79 -4.64 1.06 31.12
C GLN A 79 -6.16 0.95 30.95
N ARG A 80 -6.62 0.30 29.86
CA ARG A 80 -8.05 0.10 29.60
C ARG A 80 -8.51 -0.80 30.73
N THR A 81 -9.19 -0.17 31.69
CA THR A 81 -9.72 -0.79 32.90
C THR A 81 -10.34 -2.12 32.54
N GLN A 82 -10.08 -3.11 33.38
CA GLN A 82 -10.53 -4.49 33.29
C GLN A 82 -12.06 -4.56 33.31
N SER A 83 -12.74 -4.05 32.29
CA SER A 83 -14.12 -4.36 32.02
C SER A 83 -14.12 -5.56 31.08
N GLN A 84 -14.80 -6.62 31.49
CA GLN A 84 -15.05 -7.81 30.67
C GLN A 84 -16.09 -7.50 29.60
N ASP A 85 -15.96 -6.35 28.92
CA ASP A 85 -16.90 -5.90 27.91
C ASP A 85 -16.50 -6.50 26.57
N PHE A 86 -17.47 -7.12 25.90
CA PHE A 86 -17.31 -7.69 24.56
C PHE A 86 -16.68 -6.72 23.54
N SER A 87 -16.93 -5.41 23.68
CA SER A 87 -16.38 -4.35 22.83
C SER A 87 -14.87 -4.14 22.98
N ALA A 88 -14.31 -4.33 24.18
CA ALA A 88 -12.88 -4.19 24.43
C ALA A 88 -12.07 -5.35 23.84
N ALA A 89 -12.60 -6.58 23.94
CA ALA A 89 -12.01 -7.76 23.31
C ALA A 89 -12.00 -7.64 21.78
N PHE A 90 -13.08 -7.13 21.18
CA PHE A 90 -13.17 -6.88 19.74
C PHE A 90 -12.14 -5.84 19.28
N ALA A 91 -12.00 -4.72 19.99
CA ALA A 91 -11.02 -3.69 19.64
C ALA A 91 -9.58 -4.20 19.73
N ALA A 92 -9.23 -4.95 20.78
CA ALA A 92 -7.91 -5.56 20.92
C ALA A 92 -7.62 -6.58 19.80
N PHE A 93 -8.64 -7.33 19.39
CA PHE A 93 -8.55 -8.27 18.28
C PHE A 93 -8.36 -7.57 16.93
N ALA A 94 -9.12 -6.50 16.65
CA ALA A 94 -8.97 -5.68 15.45
C ALA A 94 -7.56 -5.05 15.37
N PHE A 95 -7.06 -4.50 16.47
CA PHE A 95 -5.72 -3.93 16.54
C PHE A 95 -4.61 -4.96 16.24
N LYS A 96 -4.72 -6.18 16.80
CA LYS A 96 -3.77 -7.28 16.48
C LYS A 96 -3.76 -7.60 14.99
N ARG A 97 -4.93 -7.60 14.33
CA ARG A 97 -5.04 -7.84 12.88
C ARG A 97 -4.41 -6.71 12.06
N VAL A 98 -4.61 -5.46 12.47
CA VAL A 98 -3.96 -4.29 11.85
C VAL A 98 -2.44 -4.43 11.93
N ALA A 99 -1.90 -4.68 13.12
CA ALA A 99 -0.46 -4.85 13.32
C ALA A 99 0.10 -6.01 12.49
N LEU A 100 -0.56 -7.17 12.53
CA LEU A 100 -0.16 -8.33 11.73
C LEU A 100 -0.19 -8.03 10.24
N GLY A 101 -1.24 -7.37 9.75
CA GLY A 101 -1.37 -6.98 8.34
C GLY A 101 -0.23 -6.07 7.88
N VAL A 102 0.10 -5.03 8.66
CA VAL A 102 1.22 -4.13 8.36
C VAL A 102 2.56 -4.87 8.37
N ILE A 103 2.79 -5.74 9.36
CA ILE A 103 4.01 -6.57 9.43
C ILE A 103 4.10 -7.51 8.21
N SER A 104 3.01 -8.16 7.82
CA SER A 104 2.98 -9.02 6.64
C SER A 104 3.29 -8.24 5.35
N MET A 105 2.72 -7.05 5.18
CA MET A 105 3.03 -6.18 4.04
C MET A 105 4.52 -5.81 4.02
N LEU A 106 5.09 -5.44 5.17
CA LEU A 106 6.52 -5.14 5.30
C LEU A 106 7.41 -6.35 4.97
N ALA A 107 7.06 -7.54 5.47
CA ALA A 107 7.80 -8.76 5.18
C ALA A 107 7.84 -9.05 3.67
N ILE A 108 6.71 -8.82 2.97
CA ILE A 108 6.66 -8.94 1.51
C ILE A 108 7.57 -7.90 0.85
N VAL A 109 7.54 -6.63 1.27
CA VAL A 109 8.43 -5.59 0.73
C VAL A 109 9.90 -5.95 0.92
N VAL A 110 10.28 -6.47 2.10
CA VAL A 110 11.64 -6.92 2.37
C VAL A 110 12.02 -8.07 1.43
N LEU A 111 11.19 -9.11 1.31
CA LEU A 111 11.42 -10.21 0.35
C LEU A 111 11.62 -9.71 -1.08
N MET A 112 10.78 -8.77 -1.51
CA MET A 112 10.87 -8.19 -2.85
C MET A 112 12.15 -7.38 -3.04
N LEU A 113 12.55 -6.60 -2.04
CA LEU A 113 13.74 -5.77 -2.09
C LEU A 113 15.03 -6.59 -2.09
N VAL A 114 15.13 -7.60 -1.20
CA VAL A 114 16.39 -8.32 -0.97
C VAL A 114 16.58 -9.54 -1.87
N TYR A 115 15.50 -10.10 -2.42
CA TYR A 115 15.57 -11.32 -3.24
C TYR A 115 15.00 -11.11 -4.64
N LEU A 116 13.73 -10.70 -4.74
CA LEU A 116 13.03 -10.76 -6.01
C LEU A 116 13.55 -9.71 -7.02
N THR A 117 13.73 -8.48 -6.56
CA THR A 117 14.26 -7.38 -7.37
C THR A 117 15.68 -7.64 -7.85
N PRO A 118 16.67 -8.01 -7.00
CA PRO A 118 18.01 -8.31 -7.49
C PRO A 118 18.04 -9.51 -8.44
N ALA A 119 17.22 -10.55 -8.21
CA ALA A 119 17.11 -11.68 -9.12
C ALA A 119 16.56 -11.26 -10.50
N ILE A 120 15.52 -10.42 -10.52
CA ILE A 120 14.94 -9.84 -11.73
C ILE A 120 15.96 -8.97 -12.47
N VAL A 121 16.66 -8.08 -11.76
CA VAL A 121 17.63 -7.14 -12.35
C VAL A 121 18.80 -7.89 -12.95
N SER A 122 19.37 -8.86 -12.22
CA SER A 122 20.50 -9.68 -12.68
C SER A 122 20.15 -10.45 -13.95
N LEU A 123 19.02 -11.17 -13.94
CA LEU A 123 18.56 -11.92 -15.11
C LEU A 123 18.15 -10.99 -16.27
N GLY A 124 17.55 -9.84 -15.96
CA GLY A 124 17.22 -8.82 -16.96
C GLY A 124 18.45 -8.29 -17.68
N ARG A 125 19.55 -8.03 -16.94
CA ARG A 125 20.82 -7.57 -17.51
C ARG A 125 21.48 -8.62 -18.39
N SER A 126 21.39 -9.91 -18.06
CA SER A 126 21.88 -10.97 -18.94
C SER A 126 21.05 -11.15 -20.21
N LEU A 127 19.84 -10.59 -20.27
CA LEU A 127 18.95 -10.60 -21.43
C LEU A 127 19.01 -9.29 -22.24
N ASP A 128 19.79 -8.30 -21.79
CA ASP A 128 20.04 -7.10 -22.58
C ASP A 128 20.93 -7.47 -23.79
N PHE A 129 20.58 -6.95 -24.98
CA PHE A 129 21.25 -7.22 -26.26
C PHE A 129 21.20 -8.69 -26.75
N VAL A 130 20.36 -9.54 -26.15
CA VAL A 130 20.12 -10.89 -26.64
C VAL A 130 18.95 -10.88 -27.64
N PRO A 131 19.09 -11.53 -28.82
CA PRO A 131 17.97 -11.72 -29.73
C PRO A 131 16.75 -12.33 -29.03
N ARG A 132 15.56 -11.81 -29.33
CA ARG A 132 14.30 -12.29 -28.75
C ARG A 132 13.53 -13.26 -29.64
N ASP A 133 13.98 -13.40 -30.88
CA ASP A 133 13.46 -14.36 -31.84
C ASP A 133 14.63 -15.22 -32.37
N PRO A 134 14.71 -16.51 -32.01
CA PRO A 134 13.83 -17.22 -31.08
C PRO A 134 14.01 -16.76 -29.63
N ALA A 135 13.08 -17.14 -28.74
CA ALA A 135 13.11 -16.73 -27.33
C ALA A 135 14.41 -17.21 -26.63
N PRO A 136 15.14 -16.32 -25.93
CA PRO A 136 16.44 -16.65 -25.38
C PRO A 136 16.34 -17.53 -24.13
N PRO A 137 17.38 -18.33 -23.83
CA PRO A 137 17.50 -19.05 -22.57
C PRO A 137 17.35 -18.09 -21.38
N GLY A 138 16.42 -18.38 -20.47
CA GLY A 138 16.16 -17.56 -19.29
C GLY A 138 14.96 -16.60 -19.40
N MET A 139 14.40 -16.38 -20.61
CA MET A 139 13.20 -15.53 -20.77
C MET A 139 12.02 -16.03 -19.93
N GLY A 140 11.78 -17.35 -19.90
CA GLY A 140 10.72 -17.96 -19.07
C GLY A 140 10.93 -17.70 -17.57
N ARG A 141 12.17 -17.84 -17.08
CA ARG A 141 12.50 -17.55 -15.66
C ARG A 141 12.28 -16.07 -15.34
N PHE A 142 12.63 -15.18 -16.25
CA PHE A 142 12.41 -13.74 -16.09
C PHE A 142 10.93 -13.40 -15.95
N TRP A 143 10.06 -14.02 -16.77
CA TRP A 143 8.61 -13.88 -16.66
C TRP A 143 8.07 -14.42 -15.34
N ILE A 144 8.54 -15.57 -14.88
CA ILE A 144 8.11 -16.14 -13.59
C ILE A 144 8.47 -15.19 -12.44
N LEU A 145 9.70 -14.67 -12.41
CA LEU A 145 10.12 -13.72 -11.38
C LEU A 145 9.29 -12.43 -11.41
N HIS A 146 9.02 -11.88 -12.59
CA HIS A 146 8.16 -10.70 -12.75
C HIS A 146 6.71 -10.95 -12.34
N ALA A 147 6.16 -12.12 -12.69
CA ALA A 147 4.82 -12.52 -12.29
C ALA A 147 4.74 -12.65 -10.77
N ALA A 148 5.72 -13.30 -10.13
CA ALA A 148 5.80 -13.37 -8.67
C ALA A 148 5.85 -11.98 -8.02
N TYR A 149 6.63 -11.05 -8.59
CA TYR A 149 6.71 -9.67 -8.10
C TYR A 149 5.35 -8.98 -8.15
N THR A 150 4.67 -9.07 -9.30
CA THR A 150 3.36 -8.45 -9.51
C THR A 150 2.29 -9.06 -8.62
N THR A 151 2.28 -10.39 -8.45
CA THR A 151 1.36 -11.08 -7.55
C THR A 151 1.55 -10.64 -6.10
N LEU A 152 2.78 -10.48 -5.65
CA LEU A 152 3.07 -9.98 -4.30
C LEU A 152 2.64 -8.52 -4.11
N GLU A 153 2.74 -7.67 -5.13
CA GLU A 153 2.12 -6.33 -5.12
C GLU A 153 0.60 -6.41 -4.94
N MET A 154 -0.08 -7.31 -5.66
CA MET A 154 -1.54 -7.46 -5.54
C MET A 154 -1.95 -7.99 -4.17
N ILE A 155 -1.22 -8.97 -3.63
CA ILE A 155 -1.45 -9.48 -2.26
C ILE A 155 -1.29 -8.36 -1.24
N LYS A 156 -0.22 -7.54 -1.33
CA LYS A 156 -0.05 -6.39 -0.44
C LYS A 156 -1.18 -5.38 -0.57
N LEU A 157 -1.67 -5.12 -1.77
CA LEU A 157 -2.79 -4.20 -1.99
C LEU A 157 -4.06 -4.70 -1.27
N LEU A 158 -4.36 -5.99 -1.37
CA LEU A 158 -5.48 -6.63 -0.67
C LEU A 158 -5.30 -6.60 0.85
N LEU A 159 -4.09 -6.84 1.35
CA LEU A 159 -3.77 -6.71 2.78
C LEU A 159 -3.97 -5.27 3.26
N GLY A 160 -3.54 -4.28 2.48
CA GLY A 160 -3.74 -2.87 2.79
C GLY A 160 -5.22 -2.51 2.88
N ALA A 161 -6.05 -2.99 1.93
CA ALA A 161 -7.49 -2.81 1.98
C ALA A 161 -8.11 -3.45 3.23
N ALA A 162 -7.68 -4.67 3.60
CA ALA A 162 -8.13 -5.34 4.82
C ALA A 162 -7.74 -4.56 6.10
N VAL A 163 -6.52 -4.04 6.16
CA VAL A 163 -6.04 -3.19 7.26
C VAL A 163 -6.90 -1.93 7.39
N ILE A 164 -7.18 -1.23 6.28
CA ILE A 164 -8.04 -0.05 6.27
C ILE A 164 -9.46 -0.42 6.75
N PHE A 165 -10.02 -1.52 6.27
CA PHE A 165 -11.34 -1.99 6.69
C PHE A 165 -11.42 -2.22 8.20
N TRP A 166 -10.40 -2.84 8.81
CA TRP A 166 -10.38 -3.05 10.26
C TRP A 166 -10.16 -1.77 11.06
N LEU A 167 -9.40 -0.80 10.53
CA LEU A 167 -9.23 0.51 11.15
C LEU A 167 -10.53 1.32 11.17
N VAL A 168 -11.30 1.28 10.08
CA VAL A 168 -12.54 2.07 9.95
C VAL A 168 -13.71 1.44 10.73
N LYS A 169 -13.73 0.11 10.88
CA LYS A 169 -14.84 -0.61 11.56
C LYS A 169 -14.79 -0.53 13.10
N GLU A 170 -13.94 0.31 13.70
CA GLU A 170 -13.96 0.50 15.15
C GLU A 170 -15.31 1.11 15.59
N PRO A 171 -16.02 0.48 16.55
CA PRO A 171 -17.33 0.96 16.98
C PRO A 171 -17.18 2.29 17.72
N SER A 172 -17.68 3.36 17.11
CA SER A 172 -17.86 4.68 17.72
C SER A 172 -18.95 4.61 18.81
N SER A 173 -18.65 4.03 19.97
CA SER A 173 -19.60 3.93 21.09
C SER A 173 -19.37 4.95 22.21
N HIS A 174 -18.37 5.84 22.09
CA HIS A 174 -17.97 6.70 23.20
C HIS A 174 -18.63 8.10 23.23
N PHE A 175 -19.33 8.51 22.17
CA PHE A 175 -19.92 9.85 22.08
C PHE A 175 -21.39 9.92 22.54
N ASP A 176 -22.13 8.81 22.50
CA ASP A 176 -23.58 8.81 22.73
C ASP A 176 -23.98 8.63 24.22
N ASN A 177 -23.08 8.06 25.03
CA ASN A 177 -23.41 7.73 26.43
C ASN A 177 -23.24 8.91 27.39
N ARG A 178 -22.39 9.90 27.05
CA ARG A 178 -22.12 11.07 27.91
C ARG A 178 -23.25 12.10 27.83
N THR A 179 -23.82 12.30 26.65
CA THR A 179 -25.00 13.14 26.39
C THR A 179 -26.27 12.56 27.01
N ARG A 180 -26.51 11.24 26.87
CA ARG A 180 -27.65 10.58 27.51
C ARG A 180 -27.56 10.54 29.03
N ALA A 181 -26.35 10.38 29.57
CA ALA A 181 -26.14 10.45 31.02
C ALA A 181 -26.45 11.85 31.55
N SER A 182 -25.93 12.92 30.91
CA SER A 182 -26.22 14.30 31.35
C SER A 182 -27.69 14.68 31.21
N GLU A 183 -28.38 14.21 30.17
CA GLU A 183 -29.83 14.44 30.01
C GLU A 183 -30.63 13.77 31.15
N ARG A 184 -30.32 12.50 31.48
CA ARG A 184 -30.99 11.78 32.58
C ARG A 184 -30.75 12.43 33.93
N THR A 185 -29.52 12.89 34.21
CA THR A 185 -29.23 13.57 35.49
C THR A 185 -29.92 14.94 35.57
N SER A 186 -30.17 15.62 34.46
CA SER A 186 -30.86 16.92 34.44
C SER A 186 -32.39 16.82 34.58
N LEU A 187 -32.98 15.69 34.18
CA LEU A 187 -34.44 15.46 34.20
C LEU A 187 -34.95 14.90 35.53
N ALA A 188 -34.10 14.18 36.28
CA ALA A 188 -34.49 13.56 37.54
C ALA A 188 -34.92 14.55 38.66
N PRO A 189 -34.23 15.69 38.89
CA PRO A 189 -34.62 16.63 39.94
C PRO A 189 -35.96 17.34 39.61
N ARG A 190 -36.16 17.70 38.34
CA ARG A 190 -37.34 18.45 37.87
C ARG A 190 -38.64 17.63 37.91
N ALA A 191 -38.54 16.32 37.75
CA ALA A 191 -39.69 15.42 37.85
C ALA A 191 -40.11 15.22 39.32
N LEU A 192 -39.14 15.18 40.24
CA LEU A 192 -39.40 15.06 41.67
C LEU A 192 -39.97 16.35 42.26
N GLU A 193 -39.46 17.52 41.86
CA GLU A 193 -40.02 18.82 42.29
C GLU A 193 -41.47 18.99 41.83
N ARG A 194 -41.80 18.62 40.58
CA ARG A 194 -43.18 18.67 40.09
C ARG A 194 -44.11 17.70 40.81
N ALA A 195 -43.64 16.51 41.18
CA ALA A 195 -44.44 15.56 41.94
C ALA A 195 -44.75 16.05 43.36
N LEU A 196 -43.80 16.74 44.00
CA LEU A 196 -43.96 17.31 45.33
C LEU A 196 -44.78 18.62 45.36
N GLU A 197 -44.82 19.37 44.27
CA GLU A 197 -45.70 20.54 44.13
C GLU A 197 -47.17 20.16 43.94
N VAL A 198 -47.46 19.08 43.19
CA VAL A 198 -48.83 18.60 42.96
C VAL A 198 -49.45 18.07 44.26
N ASP A 199 -48.66 17.39 45.10
CA ASP A 199 -49.12 16.84 46.38
C ASP A 199 -49.37 17.93 47.45
N ARG A 200 -48.92 19.18 47.21
CA ARG A 200 -49.12 20.33 48.10
C ARG A 200 -50.35 21.17 47.77
N LEU A 201 -51.00 20.93 46.64
CA LEU A 201 -52.10 21.74 46.12
C LEU A 201 -53.47 21.04 46.19
N GLU A 202 -53.53 19.80 46.70
CA GLU A 202 -54.79 19.09 46.97
C GLU A 202 -55.18 19.31 48.45
N PRO A 203 -56.25 20.07 48.76
CA PRO A 203 -56.74 20.29 50.13
C PRO A 203 -57.53 19.12 50.71
#